data_AF-A0A9P5X9F9-F1
#
_entry.id   AF-A0A9P5X9F9-F1
#
_cell.length_a   1.000
_cell.length_b   1.000
_cell.length_c   1.000
_cell.angle_alpha   90.00
_cell.angle_beta   90.00
_cell.angle_gamma   90.00
#
_symmetry.space_group_name_H-M   'P 1'
#
loop_
_entity.id
_entity.type
_entity.pdbx_description
1 polymer ?
#
loop_
_entity_poly.entity_id
_entity_poly.type
_entity_poly.pdbx_seq_one_letter_code
_entity_poly.pdbx_strand_id
1 'polypeptide(L)' 'GIDILLEASIPDAAHDSSVRDQRPRCSPGTRKQYIENIIRWAVPAIDEKPPPLLWMRGPAGVGKSAVAQTCAE' A
#
# COMPACT_ATOMS: atom_id res chain seq x y z
N GLY A 1 18.55 20.76 6.00
CA GLY A 1 18.38 20.21 4.63
C GLY A 1 16.94 19.83 4.38
N ILE A 2 16.39 18.92 5.20
CA ILE A 2 14.94 18.63 5.23
C ILE A 2 14.13 19.80 5.82
N ASP A 3 14.76 20.66 6.62
CA ASP A 3 14.12 21.81 7.29
C ASP A 3 13.49 22.82 6.32
N ILE A 4 14.10 23.00 5.15
CA ILE A 4 13.59 23.88 4.08
C ILE A 4 12.32 23.29 3.45
N LEU A 5 12.20 21.96 3.42
CA LEU A 5 11.01 21.27 2.91
C LEU A 5 9.85 21.33 3.91
N LEU A 6 10.17 21.37 5.21
CA LEU A 6 9.18 21.53 6.29
C LEU A 6 8.56 22.93 6.27
N GLU A 7 9.34 23.99 6.07
CA GLU A 7 8.83 25.37 5.97
C GLU A 7 7.91 25.59 4.76
N ALA A 8 8.17 24.88 3.65
CA ALA A 8 7.35 24.94 2.44
C ALA A 8 6.14 23.99 2.48
N SER A 9 6.04 23.13 3.49
CA SER A 9 4.94 22.19 3.64
C SER A 9 3.76 22.86 4.34
N ILE A 10 2.56 22.71 3.79
CA ILE A 10 1.33 23.10 4.49
C ILE A 10 1.21 22.19 5.74
N PRO A 11 0.97 22.71 6.95
CA PRO A 11 0.80 21.88 8.15
C PRO A 11 -0.29 20.80 7.98
N ASP A 12 -1.37 21.12 7.28
CA ASP A 12 -2.44 20.17 6.92
C ASP A 12 -2.10 19.25 5.74
N ALA A 13 -1.00 19.48 5.02
CA ALA A 13 -0.47 18.53 4.02
C ALA A 13 0.34 17.40 4.69
N ALA A 14 0.78 17.58 5.94
CA ALA A 14 1.10 16.47 6.82
C ALA A 14 -0.23 15.83 7.24
N HIS A 15 -0.84 15.09 6.31
CA HIS A 15 -2.03 14.31 6.58
C HIS A 15 -1.69 13.37 7.74
N ASP A 16 -2.19 13.68 8.94
CA ASP A 16 -2.02 12.84 10.11
C ASP A 16 -2.60 11.46 9.75
N SER A 17 -1.71 10.49 9.61
CA SER A 17 -2.06 9.14 9.18
C SER A 17 -2.80 8.39 10.28
N SER A 18 -2.92 8.97 11.49
CA SER A 18 -3.68 8.42 12.61
C SER A 18 -5.15 8.15 12.27
N VAL A 19 -5.75 8.88 11.33
CA VAL A 19 -7.12 8.62 10.82
C VAL A 19 -7.20 7.36 9.94
N ARG A 20 -6.06 6.81 9.49
CA ARG A 20 -6.01 5.61 8.63
C ARG A 20 -6.13 4.30 9.40
N ASP A 21 -6.05 4.31 10.74
CA ASP A 21 -6.17 3.14 11.62
C ASP A 21 -7.51 2.37 11.43
N GLN A 22 -8.50 3.02 10.80
CA GLN A 22 -9.82 2.43 10.54
C GLN A 22 -9.94 1.69 9.20
N ARG A 23 -8.90 1.59 8.36
CA ARG A 23 -9.06 0.89 7.07
C ARG A 23 -9.14 -0.62 7.28
N PRO A 24 -10.18 -1.29 6.76
CA PRO A 24 -10.32 -2.73 6.94
C PRO A 24 -9.20 -3.45 6.21
N ARG A 25 -8.42 -4.26 6.94
CA ARG A 25 -7.50 -5.26 6.39
C ARG A 25 -8.27 -6.48 5.89
N CYS A 26 -7.62 -7.31 5.10
CA CYS A 26 -8.13 -8.63 4.76
C CYS A 26 -8.35 -9.45 6.03
N SER A 27 -9.47 -10.18 6.10
CA SER A 27 -9.67 -11.16 7.16
C SER A 27 -8.56 -12.23 7.10
N PRO A 28 -8.09 -12.73 8.26
CA PRO A 28 -7.04 -13.73 8.31
C PRO A 28 -7.34 -14.93 7.40
N GLY A 29 -6.33 -15.35 6.64
CA GLY A 29 -6.45 -16.50 5.74
C GLY A 29 -7.12 -16.23 4.38
N THR A 30 -7.63 -15.02 4.14
CA THR A 30 -8.23 -14.64 2.85
C THR A 30 -7.21 -13.97 1.93
N ARG A 31 -7.47 -14.00 0.62
CA ARG A 31 -6.70 -13.27 -0.41
C ARG A 31 -5.17 -13.51 -0.41
N LYS A 32 -4.73 -14.63 0.18
CA LYS A 32 -3.32 -15.03 0.30
C LYS A 32 -2.55 -14.90 -1.01
N GLN A 33 -3.09 -15.43 -2.12
CA GLN A 33 -2.42 -15.36 -3.42
C GLN A 33 -2.18 -13.92 -3.88
N TYR A 34 -3.14 -13.02 -3.68
CA TYR A 34 -2.97 -11.62 -4.07
C TYR A 34 -1.94 -10.91 -3.21
N ILE A 35 -1.95 -11.18 -1.90
CA ILE A 35 -0.98 -10.64 -0.95
C ILE A 35 0.43 -11.11 -1.32
N GLU A 36 0.62 -12.41 -1.53
CA GLU A 36 1.91 -12.99 -1.94
C GLU A 36 2.41 -12.40 -3.26
N ASN A 37 1.55 -12.27 -4.26
CA ASN A 37 1.91 -11.67 -5.55
C ASN A 37 2.34 -10.21 -5.41
N ILE A 38 1.67 -9.43 -4.56
CA ILE A 38 2.03 -8.02 -4.31
C ILE A 38 3.37 -7.94 -3.57
N ILE A 39 3.58 -8.77 -2.55
CA ILE A 39 4.82 -8.78 -1.78
C ILE A 39 5.99 -9.17 -2.67
N ARG A 40 5.86 -10.22 -3.49
CA ARG A 40 6.91 -10.63 -4.44
C ARG A 40 7.19 -9.56 -5.50
N TRP A 41 6.16 -8.85 -5.95
CA TRP A 41 6.33 -7.72 -6.85
C TRP A 41 7.09 -6.55 -6.19
N ALA A 42 6.79 -6.24 -4.92
CA ALA A 42 7.40 -5.15 -4.18
C ALA A 42 8.82 -5.46 -3.67
N VAL A 43 9.06 -6.72 -3.31
CA VAL A 43 10.33 -7.24 -2.79
C VAL A 43 10.75 -8.44 -3.64
N PRO A 44 11.19 -8.20 -4.89
CA PRO A 44 11.59 -9.29 -5.79
C PRO A 44 12.89 -9.95 -5.31
N ALA A 45 13.06 -11.22 -5.67
CA ALA A 45 14.35 -11.89 -5.56
C ALA A 45 15.41 -11.20 -6.46
N ILE A 46 16.69 -11.43 -6.18
CA ILE A 46 17.82 -10.78 -6.89
C ILE A 46 17.72 -10.94 -8.42
N ASP A 47 17.21 -12.08 -8.87
CA ASP A 47 17.14 -12.45 -10.28
C ASP A 47 15.82 -12.01 -10.94
N GLU A 48 14.87 -11.50 -10.14
CA GLU A 48 13.55 -11.07 -10.60
C GLU A 48 13.52 -9.59 -10.92
N LYS A 49 12.97 -9.24 -12.08
CA LYS A 49 12.77 -7.86 -12.53
C LYS A 49 11.29 -7.61 -12.79
N PRO A 50 10.48 -7.39 -11.73
CA PRO A 50 9.07 -7.07 -11.90
C PRO A 50 8.88 -5.73 -12.64
N PRO A 51 7.72 -5.52 -13.28
CA PRO A 51 7.39 -4.23 -13.87
C PRO A 51 7.34 -3.13 -12.79
N PRO A 52 7.61 -1.86 -13.15
CA PRO A 52 7.61 -0.76 -12.17
C PRO A 52 6.22 -0.44 -11.59
N LEU A 53 5.14 -0.98 -12.18
CA LEU A 53 3.78 -0.77 -11.74
C LEU A 53 3.00 -2.09 -11.74
N LEU A 54 2.37 -2.40 -10.60
CA LEU A 54 1.41 -3.49 -10.48
C LEU A 54 -0.02 -2.92 -10.50
N TRP A 55 -0.83 -3.41 -11.45
CA TRP A 55 -2.20 -2.94 -11.64
C TRP A 55 -3.23 -3.99 -11.22
N MET A 56 -4.03 -3.69 -10.19
CA MET A 56 -5.10 -4.56 -9.70
C MET A 56 -6.48 -4.11 -10.18
N ARG A 57 -7.17 -4.95 -10.96
CA ARG A 57 -8.54 -4.69 -11.46
C ARG A 57 -9.59 -5.49 -10.72
N GLY A 58 -10.77 -4.90 -10.62
CA GLY A 58 -11.97 -5.57 -10.14
C GLY A 58 -13.10 -4.57 -9.86
N PRO A 59 -14.35 -5.03 -9.74
CA PRO A 59 -15.49 -4.18 -9.42
C PRO A 59 -15.29 -3.36 -8.12
N ALA A 60 -16.09 -2.32 -7.93
CA ALA A 60 -16.15 -1.62 -6.65
C ALA A 60 -16.59 -2.58 -5.53
N GLY A 61 -16.11 -2.36 -4.30
CA GLY A 61 -16.51 -3.17 -3.13
C GLY A 61 -15.81 -4.52 -2.96
N VAL A 62 -15.06 -5.04 -3.93
CA VAL A 62 -14.40 -6.36 -3.83
C VAL A 62 -13.19 -6.44 -2.89
N GLY A 63 -12.88 -5.34 -2.19
CA GLY A 63 -11.80 -5.31 -1.20
C GLY A 63 -10.39 -5.03 -1.74
N LYS A 64 -10.24 -4.42 -2.93
CA LYS A 64 -8.92 -4.06 -3.49
C LYS A 64 -8.10 -3.18 -2.53
N SER A 65 -8.74 -2.19 -1.91
CA SER A 65 -8.11 -1.31 -0.92
C SER A 65 -7.69 -2.07 0.34
N ALA A 66 -8.45 -3.08 0.77
CA ALA A 66 -8.11 -3.91 1.92
C ALA A 66 -6.88 -4.78 1.64
N VAL A 67 -6.77 -5.34 0.43
CA VAL A 67 -5.58 -6.10 0.01
C VAL A 67 -4.35 -5.21 0.00
N ALA A 68 -4.42 -4.02 -0.62
CA ALA A 68 -3.32 -3.07 -0.64
C ALA A 68 -2.90 -2.65 0.78
N GLN A 69 -3.87 -2.37 1.66
CA GLN A 69 -3.60 -2.03 3.05
C GLN A 69 -2.89 -3.16 3.80
N THR A 70 -3.33 -4.40 3.61
CA THR A 70 -2.76 -5.60 4.27
C THR A 70 -1.31 -5.86 3.83
N CYS A 71 -0.90 -5.41 2.65
CA CYS A 71 0.48 -5.59 2.18
C CYS A 71 1.43 -4.48 2.68
N ALA A 72 0.90 -3.35 3.16
CA ALA A 72 1.67 -2.16 3.50
C ALA A 72 1.92 -1.97 5.00
N GLU A 73 1.17 -2.68 5.85
CA GLU A 73 1.32 -2.74 7.31
C GLU A 73 1.98 -4.04 7.73
#